data_AF-A0A7V9URW3-F1
#
_entry.id   AF-A0A7V9URW3-F1
#
_cell.length_a   1.000
_cell.length_b   1.000
_cell.length_c   1.000
_cell.angle_alpha   90.00
_cell.angle_beta   90.00
_cell.angle_gamma   90.00
#
_symmetry.space_group_name_H-M   'P 1'
#
loop_
_entity.id
_entity.type
_entity.pdbx_description
1 polymer ?
#
loop_
_entity_poly.entity_id
_entity_poly.type
_entity_poly.pdbx_seq_one_letter_code
_entity_poly.pdbx_strand_id
1 'polypeptide(L)'
;MRKTTFSLLFIAIVLVCTAAGQEPNSRESLRGLSTVPVKVQMAQGQAFLAEQVQKFIELRLRLAGINVPSNKATLRKEGNAALFVTLLTDGLLFVRVELKQYVFLKRRPTIQTYERTWNLSSTNPTIPHASEDEIKADVGKKLDEFIKDYLAVNPKRRADIEEKKRSGFKP
;
A
#
# COMPACT_ATOMS: atom_id res chain seq x y z
N MET A 1 -64.66 16.06 -24.80
CA MET A 1 -63.50 16.77 -24.21
C MET A 1 -62.41 15.75 -23.87
N ARG A 2 -61.24 15.87 -24.51
CA ARG A 2 -60.04 15.04 -24.31
C ARG A 2 -59.48 15.22 -22.90
N LYS A 3 -59.10 14.14 -22.21
CA LYS A 3 -58.03 14.17 -21.19
C LYS A 3 -57.19 12.89 -21.30
N THR A 4 -56.02 13.10 -21.87
CA THR A 4 -54.84 12.22 -21.93
C THR A 4 -54.34 11.90 -20.52
N THR A 5 -54.18 10.62 -20.18
CA THR A 5 -53.45 10.19 -18.98
C THR A 5 -52.08 9.64 -19.38
N PHE A 6 -51.07 10.36 -18.92
CA PHE A 6 -49.64 10.16 -19.09
C PHE A 6 -49.19 8.77 -18.62
N SER A 7 -48.47 8.06 -19.48
CA SER A 7 -47.74 6.84 -19.14
C SER A 7 -46.52 7.21 -18.30
N LEU A 8 -46.46 6.74 -17.05
CA LEU A 8 -45.34 6.96 -16.13
C LEU A 8 -44.19 6.02 -16.51
N LEU A 9 -43.19 6.57 -17.20
CA LEU A 9 -41.91 5.89 -17.46
C LEU A 9 -41.00 6.09 -16.25
N PHE A 10 -40.89 5.06 -15.40
CA PHE A 10 -39.97 5.01 -14.26
C PHE A 10 -38.56 4.70 -14.76
N ILE A 11 -37.74 5.74 -14.96
CA ILE A 11 -36.31 5.56 -15.31
C ILE A 11 -35.55 5.30 -14.01
N ALA A 12 -35.23 4.03 -13.75
CA ALA A 12 -34.31 3.62 -12.71
C ALA A 12 -32.87 3.97 -13.14
N ILE A 13 -32.30 5.03 -12.57
CA ILE A 13 -30.89 5.36 -12.73
C ILE A 13 -30.10 4.34 -11.89
N VAL A 14 -29.52 3.34 -12.56
CA VAL A 14 -28.53 2.44 -11.95
C VAL A 14 -27.26 3.25 -11.75
N LEU A 15 -27.04 3.68 -10.51
CA LEU A 15 -25.78 4.28 -10.07
C LEU A 15 -24.71 3.17 -10.09
N VAL A 16 -24.05 2.99 -11.24
CA VAL A 16 -22.86 2.14 -11.32
C VAL A 16 -21.74 2.89 -10.61
N CYS A 17 -21.58 2.61 -9.32
CA CYS A 17 -20.36 2.97 -8.60
C CYS A 17 -19.20 2.21 -9.26
N THR A 18 -18.49 2.87 -10.17
CA THR A 18 -17.15 2.42 -10.56
C THR A 18 -16.23 2.64 -9.35
N ALA A 19 -16.22 1.68 -8.43
CA ALA A 19 -15.07 1.54 -7.55
C ALA A 19 -13.85 1.43 -8.47
N ALA A 20 -12.92 2.37 -8.37
CA ALA A 20 -11.63 2.28 -9.03
C ALA A 20 -10.93 1.04 -8.47
N GLY A 21 -11.23 -0.11 -9.07
CA GLY A 21 -10.80 -1.41 -8.61
C GLY A 21 -9.30 -1.48 -8.71
N GLN A 22 -8.65 -1.85 -7.61
CA GLN A 22 -7.29 -2.36 -7.67
C GLN A 22 -7.22 -3.38 -8.80
N GLU A 23 -6.16 -3.32 -9.62
CA GLU A 23 -6.00 -4.30 -10.70
C GLU A 23 -6.12 -5.71 -10.12
N PRO A 24 -6.89 -6.63 -10.73
CA PRO A 24 -7.15 -7.97 -10.19
C PRO A 24 -5.89 -8.76 -9.79
N ASN A 25 -4.74 -8.41 -10.34
CA ASN A 25 -3.46 -9.09 -10.13
C ASN A 25 -2.54 -8.39 -9.11
N SER A 26 -2.93 -7.26 -8.53
CA SER A 26 -2.05 -6.48 -7.63
C SER A 26 -1.73 -7.19 -6.31
N ARG A 27 -2.67 -7.98 -5.79
CA ARG A 27 -2.44 -8.78 -4.58
C ARG A 27 -1.46 -9.92 -4.85
N GLU A 28 -1.56 -10.57 -6.01
CA GLU A 28 -0.75 -11.74 -6.36
C GLU A 28 0.73 -11.37 -6.50
N SER A 29 1.05 -10.15 -6.93
CA SER A 29 2.44 -9.69 -7.05
C SER A 29 3.18 -9.59 -5.70
N LEU A 30 2.44 -9.57 -4.58
CA LEU A 30 3.00 -9.56 -3.23
C LEU A 30 3.53 -10.93 -2.79
N ARG A 31 3.16 -12.01 -3.49
CA ARG A 31 3.50 -13.38 -3.09
C ARG A 31 5.01 -13.63 -3.10
N GLY A 32 5.50 -14.29 -2.06
CA GLY A 32 6.88 -14.72 -1.92
C GLY A 32 7.85 -13.63 -1.47
N LEU A 33 7.37 -12.41 -1.23
CA LEU A 33 8.19 -11.33 -0.68
C LEU A 33 8.53 -11.64 0.78
N SER A 34 9.77 -12.04 1.06
CA SER A 34 10.24 -12.34 2.42
C SER A 34 10.51 -11.09 3.24
N THR A 35 10.90 -9.99 2.59
CA THR A 35 11.18 -8.71 3.22
C THR A 35 10.51 -7.56 2.47
N VAL A 36 10.11 -6.53 3.21
CA VAL A 36 9.45 -5.33 2.66
C VAL A 36 10.19 -4.11 3.16
N PRO A 37 11.21 -3.64 2.43
CA PRO A 37 11.84 -2.38 2.77
C PRO A 37 10.91 -1.19 2.51
N VAL A 38 11.11 -0.11 3.27
CA VAL A 38 10.24 1.07 3.25
C VAL A 38 11.04 2.31 2.85
N LYS A 39 10.43 3.18 2.03
CA LYS A 39 10.94 4.50 1.71
C LYS A 39 9.83 5.54 1.73
N VAL A 40 10.00 6.56 2.55
CA VAL A 40 9.10 7.72 2.59
C VAL A 40 9.65 8.83 1.68
N GLN A 41 8.78 9.40 0.87
CA GLN A 41 9.04 10.54 -0.01
C GLN A 41 8.08 11.66 0.35
N MET A 42 8.63 12.82 0.65
CA MET A 42 7.90 14.02 1.07
C MET A 42 8.40 15.23 0.29
N ALA A 43 7.61 16.31 0.29
CA ALA A 43 8.04 17.60 -0.24
C ALA A 43 9.31 18.11 0.48
N GLN A 44 10.06 18.97 -0.21
CA GLN A 44 11.30 19.54 0.30
C GLN A 44 11.06 20.26 1.64
N GLY A 45 11.98 20.11 2.61
CA GLY A 45 11.89 20.77 3.92
C GLY A 45 11.14 20.00 5.01
N GLN A 46 10.55 18.84 4.71
CA GLN A 46 9.79 18.02 5.69
C GLN A 46 10.56 16.76 6.15
N ALA A 47 11.89 16.82 6.21
CA ALA A 47 12.73 15.66 6.49
C ALA A 47 12.45 14.99 7.85
N PHE A 48 12.21 15.80 8.90
CA PHE A 48 11.87 15.30 10.23
C PHE A 48 10.55 14.50 10.22
N LEU A 49 9.50 15.06 9.62
CA LEU A 49 8.21 14.38 9.50
C LEU A 49 8.33 13.11 8.65
N ALA A 50 9.15 13.11 7.60
CA ALA A 50 9.41 11.91 6.80
C ALA A 50 10.02 10.78 7.64
N GLU A 51 10.94 11.10 8.56
CA GLU A 51 11.54 10.13 9.48
C GLU A 51 10.51 9.58 10.48
N GLN A 52 9.67 10.45 11.05
CA GLN A 52 8.61 10.07 11.99
C GLN A 52 7.60 9.12 11.35
N VAL A 53 7.17 9.43 10.12
CA VAL A 53 6.28 8.57 9.34
C VAL A 53 6.97 7.26 8.96
N GLN A 54 8.25 7.30 8.59
CA GLN A 54 9.00 6.08 8.28
C GLN A 54 9.06 5.13 9.49
N LYS A 55 9.44 5.63 10.67
CA LYS A 55 9.46 4.83 11.91
C LYS A 55 8.09 4.24 12.23
N PHE A 56 7.02 5.03 12.05
CA PHE A 56 5.65 4.56 12.22
C PHE A 56 5.30 3.41 11.26
N ILE A 57 5.63 3.53 9.97
CA ILE A 57 5.39 2.48 8.97
C ILE A 57 6.17 1.22 9.33
N GLU A 58 7.48 1.34 9.58
CA GLU A 58 8.35 0.21 9.90
C GLU A 58 7.87 -0.54 11.15
N LEU A 59 7.50 0.18 12.21
CA LEU A 59 6.96 -0.42 13.44
C LEU A 59 5.67 -1.19 13.15
N ARG A 60 4.73 -0.58 12.41
CA ARG A 60 3.44 -1.21 12.10
C ARG A 60 3.60 -2.50 11.28
N LEU A 61 4.47 -2.49 10.27
CA LEU A 61 4.79 -3.68 9.47
C LEU A 61 5.45 -4.78 10.31
N ARG A 62 6.41 -4.42 11.18
CA ARG A 62 7.07 -5.39 12.09
C ARG A 62 6.06 -6.01 13.06
N LEU A 63 5.14 -5.22 13.61
CA LEU A 63 4.06 -5.71 14.49
C LEU A 63 3.11 -6.67 13.77
N ALA A 64 2.88 -6.48 12.46
CA ALA A 64 2.13 -7.43 11.63
C ALA A 64 2.91 -8.73 11.31
N GLY A 65 4.19 -8.81 11.70
CA GLY A 65 5.07 -9.94 11.41
C GLY A 65 5.72 -9.90 10.03
N ILE A 66 5.73 -8.73 9.37
CA ILE A 66 6.42 -8.52 8.10
C ILE A 66 7.85 -8.08 8.40
N ASN A 67 8.83 -8.75 7.79
CA ASN A 67 10.23 -8.40 7.99
C ASN A 67 10.58 -7.09 7.25
N VAL A 68 11.04 -6.09 7.99
CA VAL A 68 11.45 -4.79 7.46
C VAL A 68 12.94 -4.58 7.74
N PRO A 69 13.80 -4.64 6.72
CA PRO A 69 15.24 -4.54 6.91
C PRO A 69 15.61 -3.14 7.41
N SER A 70 16.43 -3.08 8.45
CA SER A 70 16.84 -1.82 9.09
C SER A 70 17.90 -1.04 8.31
N ASN A 71 18.52 -1.66 7.29
CA ASN A 71 19.63 -1.08 6.55
C ASN A 71 19.25 -0.74 5.09
N LYS A 72 19.47 0.52 4.69
CA LYS A 72 19.29 1.01 3.30
C LYS A 72 20.15 0.26 2.28
N ALA A 73 21.24 -0.38 2.69
CA ALA A 73 22.10 -1.18 1.82
C ALA A 73 21.44 -2.52 1.41
N THR A 74 20.50 -3.04 2.19
CA THR A 74 19.82 -4.33 1.94
C THR A 74 18.75 -4.24 0.85
N LEU A 75 18.34 -3.01 0.48
CA LEU A 75 17.36 -2.71 -0.57
C LEU A 75 17.66 -3.38 -1.92
N ARG A 76 18.93 -3.69 -2.20
CA ARG A 76 19.36 -4.32 -3.46
C ARG A 76 19.46 -5.84 -3.39
N LYS A 77 19.54 -6.43 -2.19
CA LYS A 77 19.91 -7.85 -2.01
C LYS A 77 18.70 -8.77 -1.89
N GLU A 78 17.62 -8.29 -1.30
CA GLU A 78 16.44 -9.10 -1.04
C GLU A 78 15.27 -8.60 -1.88
N GLY A 79 15.17 -9.15 -3.08
CA GLY A 79 13.90 -9.24 -3.76
C GLY A 79 13.38 -7.97 -4.41
N ASN A 80 14.24 -7.07 -4.92
CA ASN A 80 13.85 -6.15 -6.00
C ASN A 80 12.59 -5.30 -5.75
N ALA A 81 12.14 -5.17 -4.50
CA ALA A 81 10.81 -4.70 -4.14
C ALA A 81 10.93 -3.73 -2.97
N ALA A 82 10.24 -2.61 -3.02
CA ALA A 82 10.19 -1.68 -1.90
C ALA A 82 8.83 -0.98 -1.81
N LEU A 83 8.39 -0.74 -0.58
CA LEU A 83 7.19 0.01 -0.27
C LEU A 83 7.54 1.49 -0.22
N PHE A 84 6.99 2.25 -1.17
CA PHE A 84 7.12 3.69 -1.24
C PHE A 84 5.87 4.34 -0.63
N VAL A 85 6.08 5.31 0.24
CA VAL A 85 5.02 6.17 0.77
C VAL A 85 5.29 7.59 0.33
N THR A 86 4.47 8.09 -0.59
CA THR A 86 4.55 9.47 -1.09
C THR A 86 3.52 10.31 -0.37
N LEU A 87 3.98 11.44 0.18
CA LEU A 87 3.19 12.40 0.92
C LEU A 87 3.35 13.77 0.26
N LEU A 88 2.23 14.40 -0.10
CA LEU A 88 2.18 15.79 -0.52
C LEU A 88 1.17 16.52 0.38
N THR A 89 1.55 17.70 0.86
CA THR A 89 0.79 18.48 1.85
C THR A 89 0.54 19.92 1.39
N ASP A 90 0.69 20.18 0.08
CA ASP A 90 0.47 21.50 -0.51
C ASP A 90 -1.03 21.73 -0.79
N GLY A 91 -1.69 22.49 0.09
CA GLY A 91 -3.12 22.82 0.03
C GLY A 91 -4.08 21.67 0.38
N LEU A 92 -3.68 20.42 0.15
CA LEU A 92 -4.43 19.21 0.48
C LEU A 92 -3.50 18.08 0.89
N LEU A 93 -4.00 17.13 1.67
CA LEU A 93 -3.26 15.92 2.01
C LEU A 93 -3.41 14.87 0.92
N PHE A 94 -2.33 14.56 0.23
CA PHE A 94 -2.23 13.44 -0.68
C PHE A 94 -1.32 12.37 -0.09
N VAL A 95 -1.83 11.15 0.03
CA VAL A 95 -1.07 9.99 0.49
C VAL A 95 -1.17 8.89 -0.55
N ARG A 96 -0.01 8.39 -1.00
CA ARG A 96 0.08 7.19 -1.82
C ARG A 96 1.01 6.20 -1.16
N VAL A 97 0.55 4.96 -1.03
CA VAL A 97 1.36 3.81 -0.63
C VAL A 97 1.44 2.89 -1.84
N GLU A 98 2.65 2.57 -2.30
CA GLU A 98 2.87 1.76 -3.50
C GLU A 98 4.04 0.80 -3.30
N LEU A 99 3.86 -0.47 -3.65
CA LEU A 99 4.97 -1.40 -3.80
C LEU A 99 5.51 -1.28 -5.23
N LYS A 100 6.80 -0.99 -5.34
CA LYS A 100 7.53 -1.07 -6.62
C LYS A 100 8.37 -2.31 -6.65
N GLN A 101 8.31 -3.05 -7.75
CA GLN A 101 9.11 -4.24 -7.99
C GLN A 101 9.93 -4.09 -9.27
N TYR A 102 11.11 -4.69 -9.30
CA TYR A 102 11.90 -4.84 -10.51
C TYR A 102 11.22 -5.86 -11.44
N VAL A 103 10.84 -5.41 -12.62
CA VAL A 103 10.13 -6.19 -13.63
C VAL A 103 10.90 -6.17 -14.94
N PHE A 104 10.58 -7.12 -15.81
CA PHE A 104 11.11 -7.18 -17.18
C PHE A 104 9.98 -7.38 -18.18
N LEU A 105 10.18 -6.93 -19.42
CA LEU A 105 9.21 -7.16 -20.48
C LEU A 105 9.32 -8.61 -20.98
N LYS A 106 8.22 -9.38 -20.91
CA LYS A 106 8.20 -10.78 -21.39
C LYS A 106 8.69 -10.93 -22.84
N ARG A 107 8.33 -10.00 -23.73
CA ARG A 107 8.74 -10.02 -25.15
C ARG A 107 10.20 -9.62 -25.38
N ARG A 108 10.82 -8.90 -24.44
CA ARG A 108 12.21 -8.44 -24.52
C ARG A 108 12.82 -8.34 -23.11
N PRO A 109 13.24 -9.47 -22.51
CA PRO A 109 13.65 -9.52 -21.10
C PRO A 109 14.89 -8.68 -20.74
N THR A 110 15.62 -8.20 -21.75
CA THR A 110 16.72 -7.25 -21.56
C THR A 110 16.24 -5.86 -21.13
N ILE A 111 14.98 -5.51 -21.36
CA ILE A 111 14.38 -4.30 -20.84
C ILE A 111 13.87 -4.59 -19.44
N GLN A 112 14.51 -3.95 -18.45
CA GLN A 112 14.24 -4.11 -17.04
C GLN A 112 13.99 -2.74 -16.41
N THR A 113 13.03 -2.64 -15.50
CA THR A 113 12.66 -1.39 -14.83
C THR A 113 12.00 -1.67 -13.48
N TYR A 114 11.80 -0.65 -12.66
CA TYR A 114 10.94 -0.73 -11.48
C TYR A 114 9.53 -0.26 -11.83
N GLU A 115 8.53 -1.12 -11.61
CA GLU A 115 7.12 -0.76 -11.81
C GLU A 115 6.32 -0.93 -10.54
N ARG A 116 5.20 -0.20 -10.48
CA ARG A 116 4.23 -0.33 -9.39
C ARG A 116 3.37 -1.54 -9.63
N THR A 117 3.42 -2.49 -8.70
CA THR A 117 2.68 -3.75 -8.79
C THR A 117 1.53 -3.82 -7.80
N TRP A 118 1.60 -3.01 -6.73
CA TRP A 118 0.51 -2.81 -5.79
C TRP A 118 0.48 -1.34 -5.36
N ASN A 119 -0.71 -0.74 -5.24
CA ASN A 119 -0.83 0.61 -4.68
C ASN A 119 -2.22 0.90 -4.13
N LEU A 120 -2.25 1.87 -3.22
CA LEU A 120 -3.43 2.61 -2.78
C LEU A 120 -3.08 4.08 -2.66
N SER A 121 -4.00 4.96 -3.06
CA SER A 121 -3.86 6.39 -2.88
C SER A 121 -5.16 7.03 -2.45
N SER A 122 -5.06 8.11 -1.70
CA SER A 122 -6.18 9.01 -1.46
C SER A 122 -5.73 10.45 -1.53
N THR A 123 -6.68 11.30 -1.88
CA THR A 123 -6.57 12.74 -1.80
C THR A 123 -7.63 13.17 -0.80
N ASN A 124 -7.23 13.85 0.27
CA ASN A 124 -8.15 14.41 1.24
C ASN A 124 -8.19 15.95 1.08
N PRO A 125 -9.24 16.50 0.44
CA PRO A 125 -9.35 17.93 0.19
C PRO A 125 -9.75 18.73 1.43
N THR A 126 -10.19 18.08 2.53
CA THR A 126 -10.68 18.79 3.73
C THR A 126 -9.60 19.06 4.76
N ILE A 127 -8.35 18.67 4.50
CA ILE A 127 -7.22 18.88 5.42
C ILE A 127 -6.15 19.75 4.73
N PRO A 128 -6.38 21.07 4.60
CA PRO A 128 -5.31 22.01 4.34
C PRO A 128 -4.41 22.06 5.57
N HIS A 129 -3.13 21.72 5.42
CA HIS A 129 -2.13 21.62 6.51
C HIS A 129 -2.36 20.46 7.50
N ALA A 130 -2.33 19.23 7.00
CA ALA A 130 -2.43 18.04 7.84
C ALA A 130 -1.37 17.99 8.95
N SER A 131 -1.83 17.74 10.17
CA SER A 131 -0.99 17.42 11.31
C SER A 131 -0.28 16.07 11.13
N GLU A 132 0.78 15.83 11.91
CA GLU A 132 1.48 14.55 11.93
C GLU A 132 0.53 13.37 12.21
N ASP A 133 -0.45 13.55 13.11
CA ASP A 133 -1.40 12.52 13.49
C ASP A 133 -2.40 12.20 12.36
N GLU A 134 -2.87 13.22 11.64
CA GLU A 134 -3.74 13.02 10.47
C GLU A 134 -3.01 12.30 9.34
N ILE A 135 -1.74 12.67 9.09
CA ILE A 135 -0.87 11.98 8.13
C ILE A 135 -0.70 10.52 8.54
N LYS A 136 -0.34 10.25 9.80
CA LYS A 136 -0.17 8.89 10.33
C LYS A 136 -1.46 8.09 10.26
N ALA A 137 -2.61 8.70 10.55
CA ALA A 137 -3.90 8.04 10.45
C ALA A 137 -4.23 7.62 9.01
N ASP A 138 -4.02 8.50 8.04
CA ASP A 138 -4.31 8.22 6.64
C ASP A 138 -3.33 7.22 6.00
N VAL A 139 -2.04 7.31 6.36
CA VAL A 139 -1.02 6.30 6.03
C VAL A 139 -1.39 4.97 6.68
N GLY A 140 -1.79 4.97 7.95
CA GLY A 140 -2.17 3.78 8.72
C GLY A 140 -3.28 2.97 8.05
N LYS A 141 -4.35 3.63 7.59
CA LYS A 141 -5.45 2.97 6.86
C LYS A 141 -4.96 2.24 5.59
N LYS A 142 -4.05 2.84 4.84
CA LYS A 142 -3.49 2.22 3.61
C LYS A 142 -2.52 1.10 3.92
N LEU A 143 -1.74 1.23 4.99
CA LEU A 143 -0.88 0.16 5.46
C LEU A 143 -1.69 -1.04 5.93
N ASP A 144 -2.85 -0.84 6.56
CA ASP A 144 -3.70 -1.94 7.00
C ASP A 144 -4.20 -2.76 5.81
N GLU A 145 -4.62 -2.11 4.73
CA GLU A 145 -4.98 -2.79 3.47
C GLU A 145 -3.77 -3.48 2.83
N PHE A 146 -2.59 -2.83 2.82
CA PHE A 146 -1.35 -3.48 2.36
C PHE A 146 -1.03 -4.76 3.16
N ILE A 147 -1.08 -4.67 4.50
CA ILE A 147 -0.79 -5.79 5.40
C ILE A 147 -1.78 -6.93 5.18
N LYS A 148 -3.07 -6.61 5.05
CA LYS A 148 -4.13 -7.58 4.76
C LYS A 148 -3.88 -8.29 3.44
N ASP A 149 -3.60 -7.56 2.36
CA ASP A 149 -3.29 -8.13 1.05
C ASP A 149 -2.01 -8.97 1.07
N TYR A 150 -0.96 -8.48 1.73
CA TYR A 150 0.32 -9.17 1.87
C TYR A 150 0.14 -10.50 2.59
N LEU A 151 -0.53 -10.51 3.74
CA LEU A 151 -0.72 -11.72 4.55
C LEU A 151 -1.66 -12.73 3.88
N ALA A 152 -2.59 -12.29 3.03
CA ALA A 152 -3.46 -13.18 2.27
C ALA A 152 -2.69 -14.06 1.27
N VAL A 153 -1.54 -13.59 0.75
CA VAL A 153 -0.71 -14.34 -0.21
C VAL A 153 0.65 -14.77 0.35
N ASN A 154 1.00 -14.31 1.55
CA ASN A 154 2.19 -14.70 2.31
C ASN A 154 1.80 -15.23 3.70
N PRO A 155 1.04 -16.34 3.80
CA PRO A 155 0.72 -16.93 5.08
C PRO A 155 2.01 -17.33 5.81
N LYS A 156 2.07 -17.11 7.12
CA LYS A 156 3.20 -17.54 7.97
C LYS A 156 3.45 -19.03 7.72
N ARG A 157 4.68 -19.39 7.32
CA ARG A 157 5.04 -20.79 7.07
C ARG A 157 4.88 -21.57 8.38
N ARG A 158 4.20 -22.73 8.33
CA ARG A 158 4.13 -23.68 9.48
C ARG A 158 5.53 -24.04 10.01
N ALA A 159 6.53 -24.11 9.13
CA ALA A 159 7.92 -24.39 9.48
C ALA A 159 8.51 -23.36 10.46
N ASP A 160 8.23 -22.07 10.28
CA ASP A 160 8.77 -21.00 11.14
C ASP A 160 8.16 -21.05 12.56
N ILE A 161 6.93 -21.57 12.67
CA ILE A 161 6.23 -21.81 13.94
C ILE A 161 6.79 -23.03 14.65
N GLU A 162 7.10 -24.10 13.91
CA GLU A 162 7.71 -25.31 14.47
C GLU A 162 9.18 -25.11 14.83
N GLU A 163 9.95 -24.33 14.07
CA GLU A 163 11.34 -24.00 14.38
C GLU A 163 11.44 -23.12 15.62
N LYS A 164 10.55 -22.13 15.79
CA LYS A 164 10.46 -21.35 17.06
C LYS A 164 10.03 -22.19 18.25
N LYS A 165 9.17 -23.20 18.06
CA LYS A 165 8.82 -24.16 19.11
C LYS A 165 10.00 -25.10 19.44
N ARG A 166 10.78 -25.51 18.43
CA ARG A 166 11.98 -26.36 18.61
C ARG A 166 13.16 -25.60 19.22
N SER A 167 13.29 -24.30 18.98
CA SER A 167 14.37 -23.47 19.55
C SER A 167 14.11 -23.02 20.99
N GLY A 168 12.99 -23.43 21.60
CA GLY A 168 12.71 -23.16 23.01
C GLY A 168 12.42 -21.69 23.33
N PHE A 169 12.16 -20.85 22.33
CA PHE A 169 11.84 -19.44 22.55
C PHE A 169 10.45 -19.31 23.19
N LYS A 170 10.41 -18.98 24.49
CA LYS A 170 9.22 -18.48 25.18
C LYS A 170 9.15 -16.95 25.01
N PRO A 171 7.95 -16.38 24.80
CA PRO A 171 7.76 -14.95 24.61
C PRO A 171 8.26 -14.12 25.79
#